data_AF-A0A498LAD5-F1
#
_entry.id   AF-A0A498LAD5-F1
#
_cell.length_a   1.000
_cell.length_b   1.000
_cell.length_c   1.000
_cell.angle_alpha   90.00
_cell.angle_beta   90.00
_cell.angle_gamma   90.00
#
_symmetry.space_group_name_H-M   'P 1'
#
loop_
_entity.id
_entity.type
_entity.pdbx_description
1 polymer ?
#
loop_
_entity_poly.entity_id
_entity_poly.type
_entity_poly.pdbx_seq_one_letter_code
_entity_poly.pdbx_strand_id
1 'polypeptide(L)'
;MKKLFSYSSPTVSLYYKKFSIPDLDRCQLPLESTALSFTHANNTLIISYKKPKEIITLEQELLGELKKLKGTSEGDIDCKTQ
;
A
#
# COMPACT_ATOMS: atom_id res chain seq x y z
N MET A 1 32.93 -29.85 -19.73
CA MET A 1 32.43 -28.48 -19.48
C MET A 1 31.13 -28.29 -20.25
N LYS A 2 29.98 -28.26 -19.57
CA LYS A 2 28.67 -28.12 -20.21
C LYS A 2 28.39 -26.62 -20.41
N LYS A 3 28.39 -26.16 -21.66
CA LYS A 3 27.88 -24.82 -22.03
C LYS A 3 26.37 -24.80 -21.76
N LEU A 4 25.93 -24.02 -20.78
CA LEU A 4 24.53 -23.63 -20.65
C LEU A 4 24.25 -22.59 -21.73
N PHE A 5 23.58 -23.03 -22.79
CA PHE A 5 22.93 -22.14 -23.75
C PHE A 5 21.82 -21.38 -23.00
N SER A 6 22.01 -20.09 -22.72
CA SER A 6 20.87 -19.23 -22.39
C SER A 6 20.18 -18.89 -23.70
N TYR A 7 19.04 -19.53 -23.94
CA TYR A 7 18.14 -19.15 -25.02
C TYR A 7 17.45 -17.84 -24.59
N SER A 8 18.01 -16.70 -24.99
CA SER A 8 17.29 -15.43 -24.93
C SER A 8 16.35 -15.40 -26.13
N SER A 9 15.09 -15.79 -25.91
CA SER A 9 14.04 -15.70 -26.92
C SER A 9 13.75 -14.22 -27.22
N PRO A 10 13.76 -13.80 -28.49
CA PRO A 10 13.55 -12.40 -28.85
C PRO A 10 12.06 -12.03 -28.83
N THR A 11 11.82 -10.74 -28.53
CA THR A 11 10.67 -9.92 -28.98
C THR A 11 9.29 -10.14 -28.37
N VAL A 12 9.15 -9.98 -27.06
CA VAL A 12 7.91 -9.38 -26.51
C VAL A 12 8.33 -8.26 -25.56
N SER A 13 7.98 -7.02 -25.91
CA SER A 13 8.05 -5.92 -24.95
C SER A 13 7.13 -6.26 -23.78
N LEU A 14 7.71 -6.45 -22.60
CA LEU A 14 6.93 -6.75 -21.40
C LEU A 14 6.14 -5.49 -21.02
N TYR A 15 4.86 -5.46 -21.39
CA TYR A 15 3.95 -4.40 -20.97
C TYR A 15 3.35 -4.78 -19.62
N TYR A 16 3.69 -4.02 -18.59
CA TYR A 16 3.16 -4.22 -17.25
C TYR A 16 2.82 -2.88 -16.62
N LYS A 17 1.82 -2.89 -15.75
CA LYS A 17 1.43 -1.72 -14.97
C LYS A 17 2.10 -1.80 -13.61
N LYS A 18 2.92 -0.80 -13.28
CA LYS A 18 3.50 -0.65 -11.95
C LYS A 18 2.51 0.06 -11.03
N PHE A 19 2.24 -0.52 -9.88
CA PHE A 19 1.48 0.09 -8.81
C PHE A 19 2.39 0.18 -7.58
N SER A 20 2.56 1.38 -7.03
CA SER A 20 3.22 1.61 -5.75
C SER A 20 2.21 1.44 -4.61
N ILE A 21 2.64 0.87 -3.49
CA ILE A 21 1.83 0.74 -2.27
C ILE A 21 2.47 1.65 -1.20
N PRO A 22 1.98 2.89 -1.03
CA PRO A 22 2.67 3.91 -0.24
C PRO A 22 2.91 3.50 1.21
N ASP A 23 1.99 2.73 1.80
CA ASP A 23 2.09 2.27 3.19
C ASP A 23 3.26 1.30 3.38
N LEU A 24 3.46 0.38 2.43
CA LEU A 24 4.58 -0.56 2.45
C LEU A 24 5.89 0.16 2.16
N ASP A 25 5.89 1.10 1.20
CA ASP A 25 7.07 1.87 0.84
C ASP A 25 7.57 2.72 2.04
N ARG A 26 6.66 3.37 2.77
CA ARG A 26 6.97 4.15 3.98
C ARG A 26 7.54 3.29 5.11
N CYS A 27 7.02 2.07 5.28
CA CYS A 27 7.47 1.16 6.33
C CYS A 27 8.65 0.28 5.90
N GLN A 28 9.15 0.44 4.66
CA GLN A 28 10.21 -0.39 4.09
C GLN A 28 9.89 -1.90 4.14
N LEU A 29 8.61 -2.28 4.01
CA LEU A 29 8.16 -3.67 4.12
C LEU A 29 8.12 -4.35 2.76
N PRO A 30 8.65 -5.59 2.64
CA PRO A 30 8.52 -6.36 1.41
C PRO A 30 7.05 -6.77 1.19
N LEU A 31 6.64 -6.79 -0.08
CA LEU A 31 5.35 -7.33 -0.46
C LEU A 31 5.43 -8.86 -0.53
N GLU A 32 4.78 -9.52 0.42
CA GLU A 32 4.72 -10.98 0.46
C GLU A 32 3.66 -11.54 -0.51
N SER A 33 4.08 -12.37 -1.46
CA SER A 33 3.17 -12.97 -2.46
C SER A 33 2.11 -13.88 -1.82
N THR A 34 2.42 -14.49 -0.68
CA THR A 34 1.50 -15.34 0.11
C THR A 34 0.36 -14.55 0.75
N ALA A 35 0.53 -13.24 0.93
CA ALA A 35 -0.47 -12.35 1.49
C ALA A 35 -1.40 -11.74 0.43
N LEU A 36 -1.13 -12.02 -0.87
CA LEU A 36 -1.94 -11.57 -1.99
C LEU A 36 -3.06 -12.56 -2.31
N SER A 37 -4.23 -12.03 -2.63
CA SER A 37 -5.33 -12.80 -3.20
C SER A 37 -5.84 -12.13 -4.48
N PHE A 38 -6.18 -12.97 -5.45
CA PHE A 38 -6.59 -12.56 -6.78
C PHE A 38 -7.96 -13.12 -7.08
N THR A 39 -8.90 -12.25 -7.43
CA THR A 39 -10.23 -12.65 -7.86
C THR A 39 -10.54 -11.95 -9.18
N HIS A 40 -11.00 -12.70 -10.17
CA HIS A 40 -11.37 -12.14 -11.47
C HIS A 40 -12.85 -12.42 -11.76
N ALA A 41 -13.64 -11.35 -11.92
CA ALA A 41 -15.06 -11.43 -12.25
C ALA A 41 -15.50 -10.17 -13.01
N ASN A 42 -16.48 -10.28 -13.90
CA ASN A 42 -17.07 -9.14 -14.63
C ASN A 42 -16.01 -8.21 -15.29
N ASN A 43 -15.01 -8.78 -15.98
CA ASN A 43 -13.90 -8.05 -16.60
C ASN A 43 -13.07 -7.19 -15.62
N THR A 44 -13.08 -7.53 -14.33
CA THR A 44 -12.35 -6.84 -13.27
C THR A 44 -11.43 -7.81 -12.54
N LEU A 45 -10.13 -7.49 -12.48
CA LEU A 45 -9.15 -8.19 -11.64
C LEU A 45 -9.05 -7.46 -10.30
N ILE A 46 -9.50 -8.12 -9.24
CA ILE A 46 -9.38 -7.64 -7.86
C ILE A 46 -8.10 -8.24 -7.29
N ILE A 47 -7.17 -7.37 -6.93
CA ILE A 47 -5.93 -7.72 -6.24
C ILE A 47 -6.05 -7.20 -4.82
N SER A 48 -6.15 -8.11 -3.87
CA SER A 48 -6.24 -7.80 -2.44
C SER A 48 -4.96 -8.24 -1.76
N TYR A 49 -4.52 -7.49 -0.75
CA TYR A 49 -3.37 -7.85 0.07
C TYR A 49 -3.74 -7.73 1.54
N LYS A 50 -3.25 -8.65 2.37
CA LYS A 50 -3.39 -8.54 3.82
C LYS A 50 -2.42 -7.48 4.33
N LYS A 51 -2.95 -6.40 4.91
CA LYS A 51 -2.14 -5.33 5.51
C LYS A 51 -1.26 -5.91 6.63
N PRO A 52 0.07 -5.72 6.60
CA PRO A 52 0.97 -6.13 7.67
C PRO A 52 0.62 -5.51 9.02
N LYS A 53 0.94 -6.22 10.11
CA LYS A 53 0.64 -5.78 11.47
C LYS A 53 1.30 -4.44 11.80
N GLU A 54 2.51 -4.22 11.31
CA GLU A 54 3.30 -3.00 11.55
C GLU A 54 2.60 -1.74 11.04
N ILE A 55 1.99 -1.81 9.85
CA ILE A 55 1.21 -0.69 9.30
C ILE A 55 -0.05 -0.46 10.14
N ILE A 56 -0.72 -1.54 10.56
CA ILE A 56 -1.94 -1.45 11.37
C ILE A 56 -1.64 -0.83 12.74
N THR A 57 -0.53 -1.19 13.38
CA THR A 57 -0.14 -0.64 14.69
C THR A 57 0.17 0.85 14.59
N LEU A 58 0.91 1.27 13.55
CA LEU A 58 1.22 2.68 13.32
C LEU A 58 -0.05 3.51 13.08
N GLU A 59 -0.99 2.99 12.29
CA GLU A 59 -2.29 3.65 12.06
C GLU A 59 -3.09 3.78 13.36
N GLN A 60 -3.07 2.77 14.23
CA GLN A 60 -3.75 2.80 15.52
C GLN A 60 -3.11 3.81 16.49
N GLU A 61 -1.78 3.89 16.54
CA GLU A 61 -1.05 4.85 17.35
C GLU A 61 -1.36 6.29 16.92
N LEU A 62 -1.29 6.56 15.62
CA LEU A 62 -1.64 7.87 15.04
C LEU A 62 -3.08 8.26 15.38
N LEU A 63 -4.03 7.32 15.23
CA LEU A 63 -5.42 7.57 15.62
C LEU A 63 -5.58 7.82 17.12
N GLY A 64 -4.78 7.17 17.96
CA GLY A 64 -4.72 7.40 19.40
C GLY A 64 -4.24 8.81 19.74
N GLU A 65 -3.18 9.28 19.09
CA GLU A 65 -2.65 10.64 19.24
C GLU A 65 -3.68 11.70 18.80
N LEU A 66 -4.29 11.51 17.62
CA LEU A 66 -5.33 12.41 17.12
C LEU A 66 -6.54 12.49 18.05
N LYS A 67 -6.95 11.38 18.66
CA LYS A 67 -8.05 11.38 19.65
C LYS A 67 -7.71 12.18 20.91
N LYS A 68 -6.46 12.13 21.37
CA LYS A 68 -6.01 12.96 22.51
C LYS A 68 -6.06 14.45 22.18
N LEU A 69 -5.69 14.81 20.95
CA LEU A 69 -5.69 16.20 20.47
C LEU A 69 -7.11 16.75 20.23
N LYS A 70 -8.06 15.94 19.75
CA LYS A 70 -9.46 16.37 19.56
C LYS A 70 -10.19 16.70 20.87
N GLY A 71 -9.64 16.33 22.02
CA GLY A 71 -10.19 16.71 23.32
C GLY A 71 -9.94 18.17 23.72
N THR A 72 -9.22 18.98 22.91
CA THR A 72 -8.76 20.32 23.34
C THR A 72 -9.15 21.50 22.44
N SER A 73 -10.01 21.35 21.44
CA SER A 73 -10.44 22.50 20.62
C SER A 73 -11.84 22.37 20.05
N GLU A 74 -12.86 22.37 20.92
CA GLU A 74 -14.22 22.78 20.55
C GLU A 74 -14.55 24.15 21.17
N GLY A 75 -13.57 25.06 21.11
CA GLY A 75 -13.79 26.47 21.36
C GLY A 75 -14.09 27.15 20.03
N ASP A 76 -15.37 27.42 19.81
CA ASP A 76 -15.93 28.29 18.78
C ASP A 76 -15.02 29.49 18.46
N ILE A 77 -14.28 29.42 17.35
CA ILE A 77 -13.51 30.56 16.85
C ILE A 77 -14.48 31.38 16.00
N ASP A 78 -15.24 32.25 16.65
CA ASP A 78 -16.03 33.30 16.01
C ASP A 78 -15.08 34.25 15.28
N CYS A 79 -14.74 33.91 14.03
CA CYS A 79 -13.98 34.76 13.14
C CYS A 79 -14.84 35.97 12.75
N LYS A 80 -14.77 37.04 13.55
CA LYS A 80 -15.32 38.34 13.16
C LYS A 80 -14.43 38.98 12.11
N THR A 81 -14.90 38.97 10.86
CA THR A 81 -14.35 39.76 9.75
C THR A 81 -14.61 41.24 9.99
N GLN A 82 -13.62 42.09 9.72
CA GLN A 82 -13.69 43.55 9.81
C GLN A 82 -13.97 44.17 8.44
#